data_AF-A0A0K2JD11-F1
#
_entry.id   AF-A0A0K2JD11-F1
#
_cell.length_a   1.000
_cell.length_b   1.000
_cell.length_c   1.000
_cell.angle_alpha   90.00
_cell.angle_beta   90.00
_cell.angle_gamma   90.00
#
_symmetry.space_group_name_H-M   'P 1'
#
loop_
_entity.id
_entity.type
_entity.pdbx_description
1 polymer ?
#
loop_
_entity_poly.entity_id
_entity_poly.type
_entity_poly.pdbx_seq_one_letter_code
_entity_poly.pdbx_strand_id
1 'polypeptide(L)'
;MKKELNAINSLRFIFIFLIFIHHFDVFKLYNNKLFLENWIFEAFIGVQFFFILSGFVCSYGYKSKIITNKVLKEEFLIKRVKKIYPIYMITMLLSIIIYKISLQDVLSSVIPFLFLVQSFVPLDGFAFKFNGVAWCISNLFFFYIIFLYFLKLPLRKLLWSYVIFMLAIITIIIKFNITEELGTWFYYVNPVFRFIDFFSGVLLYEIYLRIQQYITRKKATILEFISILMLLIFMYIGISKIPLIYRWDIYYIFPISFLILVFSFDKGFISKILNNSLLKN
;
A
#
# COMPACT_ATOMS: atom_id res chain seq x y z
N MET A 1 24.99 2.93 11.63
CA MET A 1 24.05 4.08 11.61
C MET A 1 23.00 3.80 10.53
N LYS A 2 21.70 3.80 10.86
CA LYS A 2 20.65 3.51 9.87
C LYS A 2 20.41 4.78 9.06
N LYS A 3 20.56 4.74 7.73
CA LYS A 3 20.28 5.90 6.88
C LYS A 3 18.77 6.17 6.93
N GLU A 4 18.39 7.39 7.27
CA GLU A 4 16.98 7.80 7.13
C GLU A 4 16.62 7.86 5.66
N LEU A 5 15.46 7.29 5.29
CA LEU A 5 14.95 7.30 3.93
C LEU A 5 14.10 8.57 3.74
N ASN A 6 14.76 9.72 3.71
CA ASN A 6 14.09 11.02 3.73
C ASN A 6 13.21 11.24 2.50
N ALA A 7 13.71 10.91 1.30
CA ALA A 7 12.92 11.04 0.08
C ALA A 7 11.64 10.19 0.10
N ILE A 8 11.70 8.99 0.69
CA ILE A 8 10.53 8.12 0.90
C ILE A 8 9.53 8.76 1.87
N ASN A 9 9.99 9.43 2.93
CA ASN A 9 9.09 10.15 3.84
C ASN A 9 8.37 11.30 3.12
N SER A 10 9.06 12.06 2.26
CA SER A 10 8.42 13.10 1.46
C SER A 10 7.42 12.51 0.46
N LEU A 11 7.73 11.37 -0.17
CA LEU A 11 6.77 10.66 -1.03
C LEU A 11 5.53 10.21 -0.24
N ARG A 12 5.68 9.73 1.01
CA ARG A 12 4.52 9.40 1.85
C ARG A 12 3.59 10.60 2.03
N PHE A 13 4.15 11.78 2.29
CA PHE A 13 3.35 12.99 2.42
C PHE A 13 2.60 13.30 1.12
N ILE A 14 3.28 13.22 -0.04
CA ILE A 14 2.66 13.44 -1.35
C ILE A 14 1.50 12.44 -1.57
N PHE A 15 1.70 11.15 -1.34
CA PHE A 15 0.64 10.15 -1.51
C PHE A 15 -0.50 10.29 -0.50
N ILE A 16 -0.23 10.68 0.75
CA ILE A 16 -1.30 11.02 1.72
C ILE A 16 -2.14 12.17 1.18
N PHE A 17 -1.50 13.23 0.68
CA PHE A 17 -2.20 14.38 0.14
C PHE A 17 -3.02 14.03 -1.11
N LEU A 18 -2.49 13.19 -1.99
CA LEU A 18 -3.24 12.68 -3.15
C LEU A 18 -4.48 11.87 -2.73
N ILE A 19 -4.34 10.95 -1.77
CA ILE A 19 -5.49 10.18 -1.22
C ILE A 19 -6.50 11.12 -0.55
N PHE A 20 -6.03 12.15 0.16
CA PHE A 20 -6.90 13.13 0.78
C PHE A 20 -7.74 13.85 -0.29
N ILE A 21 -7.10 14.38 -1.34
CA ILE A 21 -7.82 15.02 -2.45
C ILE A 21 -8.80 14.05 -3.13
N HIS A 22 -8.42 12.78 -3.32
CA HIS A 22 -9.29 11.76 -3.91
C HIS A 22 -10.65 11.61 -3.19
N HIS A 23 -10.65 11.72 -1.86
CA HIS A 23 -11.85 11.59 -1.04
C HIS A 23 -12.61 12.91 -0.87
N PHE A 24 -12.04 14.04 -1.29
CA PHE A 24 -12.73 15.32 -1.32
C PHE A 24 -13.50 15.44 -2.64
N ASP A 25 -14.83 15.46 -2.55
CA ASP A 25 -15.74 15.68 -3.68
C ASP A 25 -15.67 17.10 -4.29
N VAL A 26 -14.63 17.88 -3.97
CA VAL A 26 -14.43 19.28 -4.41
C VAL A 26 -14.49 19.40 -5.94
N PHE A 27 -14.12 18.36 -6.67
CA PHE A 27 -14.15 18.35 -8.13
C PHE A 27 -15.46 17.82 -8.72
N LYS A 28 -16.29 17.06 -8.00
CA LYS A 28 -17.61 16.63 -8.50
C LYS A 28 -18.60 17.79 -8.68
N LEU A 29 -18.33 18.93 -8.04
CA LEU A 29 -19.17 20.14 -8.11
C LEU A 29 -19.01 20.92 -9.43
N TYR A 30 -18.00 20.62 -10.24
CA TYR A 30 -17.84 21.20 -11.57
C TYR A 30 -18.31 20.19 -12.62
N ASN A 31 -19.42 20.48 -13.30
CA ASN A 31 -20.10 19.62 -14.27
C ASN A 31 -19.31 19.29 -15.56
N ASN A 32 -18.00 19.54 -15.58
CA ASN A 32 -17.14 19.28 -16.73
C ASN A 32 -16.17 18.16 -16.38
N LYS A 33 -16.28 17.04 -17.11
CA LYS A 33 -15.30 15.94 -17.19
C LYS A 33 -13.91 16.46 -17.56
N LEU A 34 -13.25 17.14 -16.63
CA LEU A 34 -11.94 17.71 -16.84
C LEU A 34 -10.94 16.55 -16.78
N PHE A 35 -9.97 16.56 -17.69
CA PHE A 35 -8.84 15.62 -17.68
C PHE A 35 -8.25 15.47 -16.27
N LEU A 36 -8.21 16.56 -15.49
CA LEU A 36 -7.72 16.56 -14.11
C LEU A 36 -8.53 15.69 -13.14
N GLU A 37 -9.85 15.56 -13.31
CA GLU A 37 -10.72 14.75 -12.44
C GLU A 37 -10.39 13.27 -12.52
N ASN A 38 -10.19 12.75 -13.73
CA ASN A 38 -9.83 11.35 -13.94
C ASN A 38 -8.46 11.03 -13.33
N TRP A 39 -7.52 11.98 -13.36
CA TRP A 39 -6.20 11.80 -12.75
C TRP A 39 -6.25 11.86 -11.22
N ILE A 40 -7.10 12.71 -10.65
CA ILE A 40 -7.35 12.75 -9.20
C ILE A 40 -8.08 11.48 -8.76
N PHE A 41 -8.98 10.94 -9.59
CA PHE A 41 -9.63 9.67 -9.31
C PHE A 41 -8.61 8.53 -9.20
N GLU A 42 -7.54 8.52 -10.00
CA GLU A 42 -6.49 7.51 -9.86
C GLU A 42 -5.70 7.58 -8.55
N ALA A 43 -5.85 8.61 -7.72
CA ALA A 43 -5.08 8.73 -6.47
C ALA A 43 -5.35 7.60 -5.45
N PHE A 44 -6.32 6.70 -5.70
CA PHE A 44 -6.41 5.41 -5.00
C PHE A 44 -5.11 4.57 -5.09
N ILE A 45 -4.24 4.81 -6.09
CA ILE A 45 -2.90 4.20 -6.20
C ILE A 45 -2.06 4.40 -4.94
N GLY A 46 -2.37 5.41 -4.14
CA GLY A 46 -1.71 5.65 -2.86
C GLY A 46 -1.84 4.47 -1.90
N VAL A 47 -2.98 3.76 -1.89
CA VAL A 47 -3.16 2.58 -1.03
C VAL A 47 -2.13 1.49 -1.38
N GLN A 48 -1.98 1.21 -2.66
CA GLN A 48 -0.99 0.25 -3.14
C GLN A 48 0.44 0.71 -2.84
N PHE A 49 0.74 2.00 -3.03
CA PHE A 49 2.02 2.58 -2.61
C PHE A 49 2.30 2.31 -1.12
N PHE A 50 1.31 2.51 -0.23
CA PHE A 50 1.50 2.24 1.20
C PHE A 50 1.65 0.76 1.53
N PHE A 51 0.99 -0.15 0.81
CA PHE A 51 1.18 -1.60 0.99
C PHE A 51 2.59 -2.05 0.58
N ILE A 52 3.02 -1.71 -0.65
CA ILE A 52 4.37 -2.03 -1.13
C ILE A 52 5.43 -1.38 -0.23
N LEU A 53 5.25 -0.12 0.13
CA LEU A 53 6.19 0.58 1.01
C LEU A 53 6.23 -0.04 2.41
N SER A 54 5.10 -0.53 2.92
CA SER A 54 5.05 -1.21 4.23
C SER A 54 5.88 -2.49 4.22
N GLY A 55 5.81 -3.29 3.16
CA GLY A 55 6.65 -4.49 3.00
C GLY A 55 8.13 -4.14 2.95
N PHE A 56 8.49 -3.11 2.19
CA PHE A 56 9.87 -2.62 2.08
C PHE A 56 10.41 -2.13 3.42
N VAL A 57 9.67 -1.24 4.11
CA VAL A 57 10.13 -0.62 5.36
C VAL A 57 10.13 -1.59 6.54
N CYS A 58 9.21 -2.56 6.57
CA CYS A 58 9.27 -3.65 7.54
C CYS A 58 10.55 -4.47 7.37
N SER A 59 10.87 -4.83 6.12
CA SER A 59 12.09 -5.57 5.80
C SER A 59 13.35 -4.77 6.13
N TYR A 60 13.42 -3.51 5.69
CA TYR A 60 14.51 -2.57 5.98
C TYR A 60 14.71 -2.31 7.49
N GLY A 61 13.64 -2.27 8.26
CA GLY A 61 13.70 -1.93 9.68
C GLY A 61 13.90 -3.09 10.63
N TYR A 62 13.38 -4.27 10.29
CA TYR A 62 13.21 -5.36 11.23
C TYR A 62 13.80 -6.69 10.77
N LYS A 63 14.02 -6.92 9.47
CA LYS A 63 14.48 -8.24 8.98
C LYS A 63 15.74 -8.72 9.71
N SER A 64 16.81 -7.93 9.67
CA SER A 64 18.07 -8.29 10.33
C SER A 64 17.94 -8.39 11.85
N LYS A 65 17.16 -7.49 12.47
CA LYS A 65 16.96 -7.47 13.93
C LYS A 65 16.22 -8.70 14.44
N ILE A 66 15.18 -9.13 13.74
CA ILE A 66 14.41 -10.32 14.11
C ILE A 66 15.23 -11.59 13.84
N ILE A 67 15.95 -11.67 12.73
CA ILE A 67 16.81 -12.84 12.43
C ILE A 67 17.94 -12.99 13.45
N THR A 68 18.51 -11.87 13.92
CA THR A 68 19.58 -11.85 14.93
C THR A 68 19.06 -11.83 16.37
N ASN A 69 17.76 -12.06 16.58
CA ASN A 69 17.09 -12.04 17.89
C ASN A 69 17.30 -10.74 18.71
N LYS A 70 17.65 -9.63 18.05
CA LYS A 70 17.72 -8.29 18.69
C LYS A 70 16.34 -7.69 18.95
N VAL A 71 15.31 -8.20 18.26
CA VAL A 71 13.90 -7.84 18.45
C VAL A 71 13.11 -9.13 18.32
N LEU A 72 12.28 -9.44 19.32
CA LEU A 72 11.39 -10.60 19.28
C LEU A 72 10.24 -10.38 18.27
N LYS A 73 9.64 -11.48 17.78
CA LYS A 73 8.54 -11.40 16.79
C LYS A 73 7.31 -10.73 17.40
N GLU A 74 7.05 -11.03 18.66
CA GLU A 74 5.96 -10.50 19.48
C GLU A 74 6.15 -9.01 19.69
N GLU A 75 7.37 -8.57 20.03
CA GLU A 75 7.69 -7.15 20.16
C GLU A 75 7.46 -6.36 18.86
N PHE A 76 7.76 -6.96 17.71
CA PHE A 76 7.47 -6.36 16.42
C PHE A 76 5.96 -6.13 16.23
N LEU A 77 5.13 -7.14 16.49
CA LEU A 77 3.67 -7.05 16.37
C LEU A 77 3.09 -6.06 17.39
N ILE A 78 3.52 -6.12 18.66
CA ILE A 78 3.07 -5.22 19.72
C ILE A 78 3.38 -3.76 19.36
N LYS A 79 4.56 -3.47 18.81
CA LYS A 79 4.92 -2.11 18.35
C LYS A 79 3.99 -1.61 17.25
N ARG A 80 3.47 -2.48 16.37
CA ARG A 80 2.50 -2.12 15.33
C ARG A 80 1.11 -1.90 15.91
N VAL A 81 0.65 -2.79 16.79
CA VAL A 81 -0.62 -2.65 17.53
C VAL A 81 -0.65 -1.31 18.28
N LYS A 82 0.35 -1.06 19.13
CA LYS A 82 0.42 0.17 19.95
C LYS A 82 0.42 1.46 19.10
N LYS A 83 0.98 1.41 17.89
CA LYS A 83 1.05 2.57 17.01
C LYS A 83 -0.24 2.82 16.23
N ILE A 84 -0.89 1.76 15.74
CA ILE A 84 -1.97 1.87 14.75
C ILE A 84 -3.35 1.65 15.37
N TYR A 85 -3.48 0.73 16.33
CA TYR A 85 -4.77 0.34 16.90
C TYR A 85 -5.47 1.48 17.66
N PRO A 86 -4.78 2.30 18.48
CA PRO A 86 -5.45 3.40 19.19
C PRO A 86 -6.09 4.43 18.24
N ILE A 87 -5.35 4.86 17.21
CA ILE A 87 -5.87 5.83 16.23
C ILE A 87 -7.00 5.22 15.39
N TYR A 88 -6.90 3.94 15.04
CA TYR A 88 -7.99 3.20 14.39
C TYR A 88 -9.27 3.21 15.23
N MET A 89 -9.18 2.85 16.52
CA MET A 89 -10.34 2.83 17.41
C MET A 89 -10.96 4.22 17.59
N ILE A 90 -10.13 5.26 17.75
CA ILE A 90 -10.61 6.65 17.86
C ILE A 90 -11.36 7.05 16.58
N THR A 91 -10.78 6.81 15.40
CA THR A 91 -11.42 7.19 14.13
C THR A 91 -12.70 6.40 13.87
N MET A 92 -12.76 5.13 14.27
CA MET A 92 -13.98 4.31 14.19
C MET A 92 -15.08 4.82 15.14
N LEU A 93 -14.73 5.21 16.37
CA LEU A 93 -15.71 5.78 17.31
C LEU A 93 -16.22 7.13 16.82
N LEU A 94 -15.32 7.99 16.34
CA LEU A 94 -15.70 9.29 15.78
C LEU A 94 -16.62 9.14 14.58
N SER A 95 -16.35 8.19 13.67
CA SER A 95 -17.21 7.99 12.51
C SER A 95 -18.59 7.45 12.90
N ILE A 96 -18.68 6.52 13.86
CA ILE A 96 -19.96 6.05 14.41
C ILE A 96 -20.79 7.23 14.95
N ILE A 97 -20.16 8.14 15.68
CA ILE A 97 -20.82 9.33 16.26
C ILE A 97 -21.24 10.32 15.16
N ILE A 98 -20.32 10.69 14.27
CA ILE A 98 -20.55 11.69 13.21
C ILE A 98 -21.64 11.23 12.24
N TYR A 99 -21.60 9.97 11.81
CA TYR A 99 -22.58 9.40 10.89
C TYR A 99 -23.84 8.87 11.59
N LYS A 100 -23.94 9.03 12.93
CA LYS A 100 -25.09 8.61 13.74
C LYS A 100 -25.53 7.17 13.48
N ILE A 101 -24.57 6.25 13.42
CA ILE A 101 -24.83 4.83 13.13
C ILE A 101 -25.62 4.23 14.30
N SER A 102 -26.70 3.51 13.99
CA SER A 102 -27.60 2.99 15.02
C SER A 102 -26.90 1.97 15.94
N LEU A 103 -27.31 1.91 17.21
CA LEU A 103 -26.75 0.94 18.15
C LEU A 103 -26.94 -0.51 17.67
N GLN A 104 -28.09 -0.80 17.04
CA GLN A 104 -28.38 -2.10 16.45
C GLN A 104 -27.39 -2.47 15.33
N ASP A 105 -27.07 -1.51 14.45
CA ASP A 105 -26.10 -1.70 13.37
C ASP A 105 -24.67 -1.87 13.86
N VAL A 106 -24.32 -1.19 14.96
CA VAL A 106 -23.04 -1.36 15.63
C VAL A 106 -22.96 -2.77 16.22
N LEU A 107 -23.90 -3.14 17.09
CA LEU A 107 -23.87 -4.43 17.79
C LEU A 107 -23.88 -5.63 16.83
N SER A 108 -24.61 -5.54 15.72
CA SER A 108 -24.68 -6.61 14.72
C SER A 108 -23.40 -6.79 13.89
N SER A 109 -22.48 -5.82 13.86
CA SER A 109 -21.34 -5.85 12.94
C SER A 109 -19.99 -5.47 13.55
N VAL A 110 -19.91 -5.01 14.80
CA VAL A 110 -18.68 -4.44 15.38
C VAL A 110 -17.56 -5.47 15.61
N ILE A 111 -17.89 -6.75 15.80
CA ILE A 111 -16.92 -7.79 16.16
C ILE A 111 -15.75 -7.87 15.14
N PRO A 112 -15.99 -8.04 13.81
CA PRO A 112 -14.91 -8.03 12.83
C PRO A 112 -14.02 -6.77 12.85
N PHE A 113 -14.57 -5.61 13.21
CA PHE A 113 -13.82 -4.35 13.25
C PHE A 113 -12.93 -4.27 14.49
N LEU A 114 -13.42 -4.71 15.65
CA LEU A 114 -12.61 -4.78 16.88
C LEU A 114 -11.35 -5.62 16.69
N PHE A 115 -11.46 -6.73 15.95
CA PHE A 115 -10.35 -7.63 15.67
C PHE A 115 -9.58 -7.31 14.38
N LEU A 116 -9.95 -6.23 13.66
CA LEU A 116 -9.34 -5.85 12.39
C LEU A 116 -9.37 -6.99 11.34
N VAL A 117 -10.50 -7.71 11.25
CA VAL A 117 -10.73 -8.81 10.30
C VAL A 117 -11.88 -8.52 9.33
N GLN A 118 -12.45 -7.31 9.33
CA GLN A 118 -13.56 -6.92 8.47
C GLN A 118 -13.27 -7.08 6.97
N SER A 119 -12.01 -6.97 6.54
CA SER A 119 -11.63 -7.16 5.13
C SER A 119 -11.75 -8.62 4.66
N PHE A 120 -11.79 -9.59 5.57
CA PHE A 120 -12.00 -10.99 5.23
C PHE A 120 -13.46 -11.36 4.98
N VAL A 121 -14.40 -10.47 5.32
CA VAL A 121 -15.83 -10.72 5.17
C VAL A 121 -16.25 -10.35 3.74
N PRO A 122 -16.66 -11.32 2.89
CA PRO A 122 -16.98 -11.11 1.47
C PRO A 122 -18.39 -10.57 1.28
N LEU A 123 -18.74 -9.52 2.03
CA LEU A 123 -20.01 -8.82 1.93
C LEU A 123 -19.77 -7.43 1.36
N ASP A 124 -20.54 -7.06 0.34
CA ASP A 124 -20.39 -5.76 -0.31
C ASP A 124 -20.62 -4.62 0.70
N GLY A 125 -19.82 -3.56 0.60
CA GLY A 125 -19.84 -2.44 1.54
C GLY A 125 -19.38 -2.76 2.97
N PHE A 126 -19.27 -4.03 3.38
CA PHE A 126 -19.06 -4.39 4.78
C PHE A 126 -17.75 -3.86 5.33
N ALA A 127 -16.63 -4.03 4.61
CA ALA A 127 -15.32 -3.55 5.05
C ALA A 127 -15.24 -2.01 5.21
N PHE A 128 -16.19 -1.27 4.64
CA PHE A 128 -16.28 0.18 4.66
C PHE A 128 -17.21 0.74 5.75
N LYS A 129 -18.01 -0.11 6.42
CA LYS A 129 -19.20 0.27 7.22
C LYS A 129 -18.96 1.37 8.26
N PHE A 130 -17.94 1.24 9.11
CA PHE A 130 -17.67 2.26 10.13
C PHE A 130 -16.62 3.27 9.69
N ASN A 131 -15.58 2.83 8.98
CA ASN A 131 -14.53 3.72 8.48
C ASN A 131 -14.13 3.24 7.08
N GLY A 132 -14.50 4.04 6.07
CA GLY A 132 -14.35 3.69 4.65
C GLY A 132 -12.91 3.45 4.19
N VAL A 133 -11.90 3.91 4.92
CA VAL A 133 -10.49 3.66 4.56
C VAL A 133 -9.84 2.60 5.46
N ALA A 134 -10.49 2.17 6.55
CA ALA A 134 -9.84 1.33 7.55
C ALA A 134 -9.66 -0.15 7.14
N TRP A 135 -10.29 -0.60 6.05
CA TRP A 135 -10.06 -1.92 5.48
C TRP A 135 -8.56 -2.15 5.17
N CYS A 136 -7.81 -1.10 4.81
CA CYS A 136 -6.37 -1.21 4.56
C CYS A 136 -5.58 -1.53 5.84
N ILE A 137 -6.08 -1.12 7.01
CA ILE A 137 -5.45 -1.42 8.31
C ILE A 137 -5.65 -2.90 8.65
N SER A 138 -6.85 -3.45 8.42
CA SER A 138 -7.11 -4.89 8.55
C SER A 138 -6.13 -5.70 7.70
N ASN A 139 -5.93 -5.31 6.45
CA ASN A 139 -4.97 -5.94 5.55
C ASN A 139 -3.53 -5.84 6.07
N LEU A 140 -3.10 -4.66 6.55
CA LEU A 140 -1.75 -4.46 7.08
C LEU A 140 -1.43 -5.37 8.27
N PHE A 141 -2.38 -5.58 9.20
CA PHE A 141 -2.15 -6.49 10.33
C PHE A 141 -1.99 -7.93 9.88
N PHE A 142 -2.81 -8.38 8.93
CA PHE A 142 -2.62 -9.68 8.28
C PHE A 142 -1.24 -9.78 7.62
N PHE A 143 -0.81 -8.76 6.90
CA PHE A 143 0.51 -8.73 6.25
C PHE A 143 1.66 -8.81 7.24
N TYR A 144 1.56 -8.12 8.39
CA TYR A 144 2.59 -8.16 9.42
C TYR A 144 2.74 -9.54 10.05
N ILE A 145 1.64 -10.27 10.22
CA ILE A 145 1.67 -11.66 10.70
C ILE A 145 2.33 -12.55 9.65
N ILE A 146 1.88 -12.49 8.40
CA ILE A 146 2.41 -13.30 7.30
C ILE A 146 3.90 -13.00 7.03
N PHE A 147 4.30 -11.73 7.13
CA PHE A 147 5.68 -11.28 6.96
C PHE A 147 6.67 -12.10 7.82
N LEU A 148 6.28 -12.48 9.05
CA LEU A 148 7.12 -13.25 9.97
C LEU A 148 7.51 -14.64 9.42
N TYR A 149 6.71 -15.23 8.54
CA TYR A 149 6.98 -16.52 7.90
C TYR A 149 8.00 -16.37 6.74
N PHE A 150 7.95 -15.25 6.01
CA PHE A 150 8.83 -14.98 4.87
C PHE A 150 10.20 -14.42 5.26
N LEU A 151 10.36 -13.91 6.49
CA LEU A 151 11.57 -13.26 6.99
C LEU A 151 12.87 -14.02 6.73
N LYS A 152 12.86 -15.35 6.89
CA LYS A 152 14.07 -16.19 6.82
C LYS A 152 14.29 -16.82 5.45
N LEU A 153 13.39 -16.62 4.49
CA LEU A 153 13.53 -17.24 3.18
C LEU A 153 14.67 -16.58 2.38
N PRO A 154 15.53 -17.38 1.71
CA PRO A 154 16.49 -16.83 0.77
C PRO A 154 15.77 -16.27 -0.45
N LEU A 155 16.39 -15.28 -1.12
CA LEU A 155 15.80 -14.57 -2.27
C LEU A 155 15.23 -15.52 -3.34
N ARG A 156 15.93 -16.61 -3.67
CA ARG A 156 15.43 -17.59 -4.65
C ARG A 156 14.07 -18.17 -4.25
N LYS A 157 13.91 -18.60 -3.00
CA LYS A 157 12.62 -19.14 -2.50
C LYS A 157 11.55 -18.05 -2.46
N LEU A 158 11.93 -16.84 -2.05
CA LEU A 158 11.05 -15.68 -2.01
C LEU A 158 10.49 -15.35 -3.41
N LEU A 159 11.34 -15.34 -4.44
CA LEU A 159 10.95 -15.14 -5.83
C LEU A 159 10.02 -16.24 -6.34
N TRP A 160 10.33 -17.51 -6.07
CA TRP A 160 9.44 -18.61 -6.47
C TRP A 160 8.09 -18.53 -5.78
N SER A 161 8.04 -18.23 -4.48
CA SER A 161 6.79 -18.02 -3.75
C SER A 161 5.98 -16.87 -4.35
N TYR A 162 6.63 -15.76 -4.72
CA TYR A 162 5.97 -14.63 -5.37
C TYR A 162 5.42 -14.99 -6.75
N VAL A 163 6.19 -15.68 -7.58
CA VAL A 163 5.75 -16.13 -8.91
C VAL A 163 4.58 -17.08 -8.79
N ILE A 164 4.64 -18.07 -7.90
CA ILE A 164 3.54 -19.01 -7.65
C ILE A 164 2.29 -18.24 -7.20
N PHE A 165 2.46 -17.27 -6.30
CA PHE A 165 1.35 -16.46 -5.80
C PHE A 165 0.71 -15.59 -6.89
N MET A 166 1.53 -14.92 -7.72
CA MET A 166 1.05 -14.17 -8.89
C MET A 166 0.29 -15.06 -9.88
N LEU A 167 0.83 -16.24 -10.19
CA LEU A 167 0.18 -17.19 -11.09
C LEU A 167 -1.16 -17.68 -10.52
N ALA A 168 -1.24 -17.92 -9.21
CA ALA A 168 -2.48 -18.29 -8.55
C ALA A 168 -3.52 -17.16 -8.65
N ILE A 169 -3.14 -15.91 -8.37
CA ILE A 169 -4.01 -14.74 -8.53
C ILE A 169 -4.51 -14.64 -9.97
N ILE A 170 -3.62 -14.66 -10.97
CA ILE A 170 -3.99 -14.57 -12.39
C ILE A 170 -4.94 -15.70 -12.79
N THR A 171 -4.66 -16.93 -12.35
CA THR A 171 -5.51 -18.09 -12.64
C THR A 171 -6.91 -17.93 -12.08
N ILE A 172 -7.04 -17.42 -10.84
CA ILE A 172 -8.34 -17.18 -10.22
C ILE A 172 -9.10 -16.07 -10.98
N ILE A 173 -8.42 -15.00 -11.35
CA ILE A 173 -9.01 -13.89 -12.12
C ILE A 173 -9.56 -14.37 -13.46
N ILE A 174 -8.79 -15.19 -14.20
CA ILE A 174 -9.21 -15.73 -15.51
C ILE A 174 -10.38 -16.70 -15.36
N LYS A 175 -10.34 -17.58 -14.35
CA LYS A 175 -11.29 -18.70 -14.23
C LYS A 175 -12.64 -18.30 -13.66
N PHE A 176 -12.68 -17.40 -12.69
CA PHE A 176 -13.89 -17.16 -11.90
C PHE A 176 -14.80 -16.05 -12.41
N ASN A 177 -14.43 -15.38 -13.52
CA ASN A 177 -15.19 -14.31 -14.19
C ASN A 177 -16.02 -13.47 -13.19
N ILE A 178 -15.31 -12.95 -12.18
CA ILE A 178 -15.90 -12.44 -10.94
C ILE A 178 -16.88 -11.33 -11.30
N THR A 179 -18.12 -11.51 -10.87
CA THR A 179 -19.22 -10.58 -11.13
C THR A 179 -18.91 -9.20 -10.55
N GLU A 180 -19.54 -8.16 -11.09
CA GLU A 180 -19.36 -6.79 -10.59
C GLU A 180 -19.67 -6.68 -9.07
N GLU A 181 -20.64 -7.45 -8.59
CA GLU A 181 -21.07 -7.47 -7.18
C GLU A 181 -20.00 -7.97 -6.21
N LEU A 182 -19.23 -9.00 -6.59
CA LEU A 182 -18.10 -9.49 -5.79
C LEU A 182 -16.77 -8.81 -6.13
N GLY A 183 -16.72 -8.07 -7.24
CA GLY A 183 -15.50 -7.49 -7.77
C GLY A 183 -14.82 -6.53 -6.79
N THR A 184 -15.57 -5.64 -6.15
CA THR A 184 -15.00 -4.69 -5.19
C THR A 184 -14.33 -5.40 -4.02
N TRP A 185 -15.00 -6.36 -3.37
CA TRP A 185 -14.37 -7.10 -2.28
C TRP A 185 -13.15 -7.88 -2.78
N PHE A 186 -13.31 -8.61 -3.88
CA PHE A 186 -12.32 -9.55 -4.36
C PHE A 186 -11.03 -8.89 -4.83
N TYR A 187 -11.13 -7.83 -5.65
CA TYR A 187 -9.98 -7.18 -6.28
C TYR A 187 -9.45 -6.00 -5.47
N TYR A 188 -10.29 -5.32 -4.69
CA TYR A 188 -9.88 -4.10 -3.99
C TYR A 188 -9.63 -4.32 -2.50
N VAL A 189 -10.43 -5.14 -1.81
CA VAL A 189 -10.39 -5.24 -0.33
C VAL A 189 -9.67 -6.51 0.15
N ASN A 190 -9.83 -7.63 -0.56
CA ASN A 190 -9.44 -8.96 -0.11
C ASN A 190 -7.97 -9.01 0.37
N PRO A 191 -7.72 -9.32 1.66
CA PRO A 191 -6.37 -9.33 2.23
C PRO A 191 -5.43 -10.30 1.52
N VAL A 192 -5.92 -11.45 1.06
CA VAL A 192 -5.07 -12.43 0.38
C VAL A 192 -4.60 -11.85 -0.96
N PHE A 193 -5.50 -11.33 -1.79
CA PHE A 193 -5.13 -10.73 -3.07
C PHE A 193 -4.16 -9.56 -2.88
N ARG A 194 -4.47 -8.65 -1.95
CA ARG A 194 -3.64 -7.49 -1.62
C ARG A 194 -2.31 -7.82 -0.97
N PHE A 195 -2.09 -9.04 -0.50
CA PHE A 195 -0.80 -9.43 0.05
C PHE A 195 0.31 -9.33 -1.00
N ILE A 196 -0.02 -9.44 -2.29
CA ILE A 196 0.96 -9.31 -3.36
C ILE A 196 1.68 -7.96 -3.32
N ASP A 197 0.97 -6.87 -3.06
CA ASP A 197 1.53 -5.52 -2.94
C ASP A 197 2.59 -5.48 -1.83
N PHE A 198 2.21 -5.92 -0.63
CA PHE A 198 3.14 -5.98 0.49
C PHE A 198 4.33 -6.89 0.17
N PHE A 199 4.09 -8.03 -0.48
CA PHE A 199 5.11 -8.99 -0.84
C PHE A 199 6.10 -8.42 -1.87
N SER A 200 5.64 -7.63 -2.85
CA SER A 200 6.51 -6.87 -3.76
C SER A 200 7.47 -5.99 -2.97
N GLY A 201 6.99 -5.31 -1.93
CA GLY A 201 7.83 -4.53 -1.00
C GLY A 201 8.94 -5.33 -0.33
N VAL A 202 8.64 -6.54 0.13
CA VAL A 202 9.63 -7.44 0.75
C VAL A 202 10.70 -7.85 -0.27
N LEU A 203 10.31 -8.18 -1.50
CA LEU A 203 11.24 -8.48 -2.60
C LEU A 203 12.11 -7.27 -2.98
N LEU A 204 11.52 -6.09 -3.06
CA LEU A 204 12.23 -4.85 -3.38
C LEU A 204 13.35 -4.58 -2.39
N TYR A 205 13.16 -4.89 -1.10
CA TYR A 205 14.23 -4.75 -0.12
C TYR A 205 15.40 -5.69 -0.38
N GLU A 206 15.15 -6.94 -0.77
CA GLU A 206 16.22 -7.88 -1.15
C GLU A 206 16.99 -7.41 -2.40
N ILE A 207 16.27 -6.85 -3.37
CA ILE A 207 16.88 -6.25 -4.57
C ILE A 207 17.72 -5.04 -4.16
N TYR A 208 17.16 -4.12 -3.37
CA TYR A 208 17.83 -2.93 -2.87
C TYR A 208 19.16 -3.26 -2.21
N LEU A 209 19.21 -4.26 -1.32
CA LEU A 209 20.44 -4.67 -0.63
C LEU A 209 21.58 -5.02 -1.60
N ARG A 210 21.24 -5.59 -2.76
CA ARG A 210 22.21 -6.05 -3.76
C ARG A 210 22.66 -4.93 -4.68
N ILE A 211 21.76 -4.02 -5.03
CA ILE A 211 22.05 -3.04 -6.08
C ILE A 211 22.45 -1.66 -5.55
N GLN A 212 22.08 -1.30 -4.30
CA GLN A 212 22.26 0.05 -3.75
C GLN A 212 23.71 0.57 -3.84
N GLN A 213 24.70 -0.32 -3.73
CA GLN A 213 26.11 0.03 -3.76
C GLN A 213 26.59 0.46 -5.16
N TYR A 214 25.96 -0.04 -6.22
CA TYR A 214 26.30 0.27 -7.62
C TYR A 214 25.57 1.52 -8.15
N ILE A 215 24.60 2.04 -7.40
CA ILE A 215 23.84 3.23 -7.78
C ILE A 215 24.62 4.49 -7.42
N THR A 216 25.10 5.19 -8.45
CA THR A 216 25.70 6.52 -8.33
C THR A 216 24.63 7.60 -8.35
N ARG A 217 24.97 8.84 -7.95
CA ARG A 217 24.04 9.99 -8.00
C ARG A 217 23.49 10.25 -9.41
N LYS A 218 24.32 10.14 -10.45
CA LYS A 218 23.90 10.31 -11.85
C LYS A 218 22.87 9.23 -12.24
N LYS A 219 23.17 7.96 -11.95
CA LYS A 219 22.24 6.84 -12.22
C LYS A 219 20.93 7.01 -11.44
N ALA A 220 21.00 7.35 -10.14
CA ALA A 220 19.82 7.59 -9.32
C ALA A 220 18.94 8.71 -9.90
N THR A 221 19.53 9.82 -10.31
CA THR A 221 18.78 10.95 -10.91
C THR A 221 18.05 10.53 -12.19
N ILE A 222 18.74 9.82 -13.09
CA ILE A 222 18.11 9.31 -14.33
C ILE A 222 16.96 8.37 -13.98
N LEU A 223 17.18 7.43 -13.06
CA LEU A 223 16.15 6.49 -12.63
C LEU A 223 14.96 7.19 -11.96
N GLU A 224 15.17 8.26 -11.19
CA GLU A 224 14.08 9.04 -10.57
C GLU A 224 13.14 9.59 -11.64
N PHE A 225 13.69 10.29 -12.65
CA PHE A 225 12.90 10.81 -13.77
C PHE A 225 12.18 9.69 -14.54
N ILE A 226 12.88 8.59 -14.85
CA ILE A 226 12.28 7.43 -15.53
C ILE A 226 11.13 6.86 -14.70
N SER A 227 11.31 6.72 -13.38
CA SER A 227 10.29 6.13 -12.51
C SER A 227 9.02 6.97 -12.41
N ILE A 228 9.16 8.31 -12.34
CA ILE A 228 8.04 9.24 -12.36
C ILE A 228 7.35 9.19 -13.72
N LEU A 229 8.11 9.32 -14.82
CA LEU A 229 7.55 9.28 -16.17
C LEU A 229 6.81 7.97 -16.44
N MET A 230 7.38 6.86 -16.00
CA MET A 230 6.76 5.54 -16.14
C MET A 230 5.44 5.46 -15.37
N LEU A 231 5.37 5.98 -14.13
CA LEU A 231 4.12 6.05 -13.39
C LEU A 231 3.07 6.89 -14.13
N LEU A 232 3.45 8.07 -14.64
CA LEU A 232 2.54 8.94 -15.40
C LEU A 232 2.02 8.28 -16.68
N ILE A 233 2.87 7.54 -17.40
CA ILE A 233 2.48 6.78 -18.59
C ILE A 233 1.50 5.67 -18.23
N PHE A 234 1.78 4.91 -17.16
CA PHE A 234 0.85 3.89 -16.67
C PHE A 234 -0.48 4.52 -16.22
N MET A 235 -0.47 5.67 -15.55
CA MET A 235 -1.70 6.37 -15.19
C MET A 235 -2.51 6.76 -16.43
N TYR A 236 -1.87 7.37 -17.42
CA TYR A 236 -2.51 7.76 -18.67
C TYR A 236 -3.13 6.57 -19.45
N ILE A 237 -2.36 5.48 -19.62
CA ILE A 237 -2.85 4.27 -20.27
C ILE A 237 -3.95 3.61 -19.44
N GLY A 238 -3.78 3.57 -18.12
CA GLY A 238 -4.73 3.02 -17.16
C GLY A 238 -6.10 3.66 -17.29
N ILE A 239 -6.15 5.00 -17.19
CA ILE A 239 -7.39 5.80 -17.31
C ILE A 239 -8.09 5.54 -18.65
N SER A 240 -7.32 5.39 -19.72
CA SER A 240 -7.85 5.36 -21.09
C SER A 240 -8.24 3.97 -21.59
N LYS A 241 -7.57 2.91 -21.12
CA LYS A 241 -7.63 1.57 -21.74
C LYS A 241 -7.80 0.40 -20.77
N ILE A 242 -7.57 0.60 -19.48
CA ILE A 242 -7.50 -0.53 -18.53
C ILE A 242 -8.73 -0.51 -17.61
N PRO A 243 -9.50 -1.62 -17.56
CA PRO A 243 -10.61 -1.74 -16.63
C PRO A 243 -10.20 -1.45 -15.18
N LEU A 244 -11.07 -0.76 -14.44
CA LEU A 244 -10.80 -0.30 -13.07
C LEU A 244 -10.40 -1.45 -12.13
N ILE A 245 -11.00 -2.62 -12.33
CA ILE A 245 -10.74 -3.84 -11.55
C ILE A 245 -9.26 -4.23 -11.56
N TYR A 246 -8.57 -4.12 -12.70
CA TYR A 246 -7.13 -4.44 -12.78
C TYR A 246 -6.26 -3.30 -12.23
N ARG A 247 -6.75 -2.06 -12.32
CA ARG A 247 -6.08 -0.87 -11.80
C ARG A 247 -6.04 -0.82 -10.29
N TRP A 248 -7.06 -1.38 -9.65
CA TRP A 248 -7.10 -1.47 -8.20
C TRP A 248 -5.93 -2.23 -7.60
N ASP A 249 -5.43 -3.28 -8.27
CA ASP A 249 -4.38 -4.16 -7.74
C ASP A 249 -3.24 -4.34 -8.76
N ILE A 250 -3.30 -5.34 -9.64
CA ILE A 250 -2.14 -5.84 -10.39
C ILE A 250 -1.46 -4.79 -11.30
N TYR A 251 -2.21 -3.89 -11.92
CA TYR A 251 -1.71 -3.04 -13.01
C TYR A 251 -0.60 -2.07 -12.57
N TYR A 252 -0.74 -1.46 -11.38
CA TYR A 252 0.19 -0.45 -10.88
C TYR A 252 1.33 -1.01 -10.01
N ILE A 253 1.34 -2.33 -9.72
CA ILE A 253 2.40 -2.98 -8.91
C ILE A 253 3.78 -2.62 -9.45
N PHE A 254 3.98 -2.75 -10.77
CA PHE A 254 5.29 -2.51 -11.39
C PHE A 254 5.76 -1.05 -11.30
N PRO A 255 5.01 -0.03 -11.78
CA PRO A 255 5.45 1.36 -11.69
C PRO A 255 5.63 1.85 -10.25
N ILE A 256 4.75 1.45 -9.33
CA ILE A 256 4.87 1.83 -7.92
C ILE A 256 6.08 1.15 -7.26
N SER A 257 6.32 -0.14 -7.55
CA SER A 257 7.49 -0.85 -7.05
C SER A 257 8.80 -0.22 -7.53
N PHE A 258 8.86 0.17 -8.80
CA PHE A 258 10.02 0.83 -9.37
C PHE A 258 10.26 2.21 -8.74
N LEU A 259 9.19 3.00 -8.56
CA LEU A 259 9.25 4.29 -7.86
C LEU A 259 9.83 4.13 -6.45
N ILE A 260 9.30 3.19 -5.65
CA ILE A 260 9.76 2.96 -4.28
C ILE A 260 11.24 2.53 -4.26
N LEU A 261 11.63 1.61 -5.14
CA LEU A 261 13.02 1.15 -5.21
C LEU A 261 13.98 2.30 -5.52
N VAL A 262 13.67 3.12 -6.51
CA VAL A 262 14.53 4.22 -6.95
C VAL A 262 14.68 5.28 -5.85
N PHE A 263 13.57 5.72 -5.27
CA PHE A 263 13.59 6.73 -4.20
C PHE A 263 14.16 6.19 -2.88
N SER A 264 14.21 4.86 -2.69
CA SER A 264 14.88 4.26 -1.52
C SER A 264 16.40 4.41 -1.54
N PHE A 265 17.02 4.64 -2.71
CA PHE A 265 18.45 4.93 -2.77
C PHE A 265 18.80 6.28 -2.14
N ASP A 266 17.88 7.24 -2.19
CA ASP A 266 18.01 8.56 -1.58
C ASP A 266 19.34 9.24 -1.99
N LYS A 267 19.61 9.25 -3.31
CA LYS A 267 20.87 9.68 -3.93
C LYS A 267 20.69 10.67 -5.07
N GLY A 268 19.53 10.68 -5.74
CA GLY A 268 19.31 11.47 -6.94
C GLY A 268 18.97 12.93 -6.65
N PHE A 269 18.82 13.70 -7.73
CA PHE A 269 18.54 15.13 -7.68
C PHE A 269 17.18 15.42 -7.03
N ILE A 270 16.14 14.68 -7.40
CA ILE A 270 14.78 14.89 -6.86
C ILE A 270 14.77 14.52 -5.38
N SER A 271 15.40 13.38 -5.00
CA SER A 271 15.58 13.03 -3.59
C SER A 271 16.25 14.16 -2.81
N LYS A 272 17.28 14.81 -3.37
CA LYS A 272 17.95 15.94 -2.71
C LYS A 272 17.00 17.12 -2.48
N ILE A 273 16.16 17.48 -3.47
CA ILE A 273 15.17 18.56 -3.33
C ILE A 273 14.13 18.22 -2.26
N LEU A 274 13.59 16.99 -2.31
CA LEU A 274 12.64 16.48 -1.32
C LEU A 274 13.21 16.46 0.10
N ASN A 275 14.54 16.35 0.24
CA ASN A 275 15.25 16.36 1.52
C ASN A 275 15.60 17.77 2.01
N ASN A 276 15.62 18.77 1.11
CA ASN A 276 16.07 20.14 1.36
C ASN A 276 14.93 21.14 1.62
N SER A 277 13.66 20.79 1.40
CA SER A 277 12.56 21.74 1.43
C SER A 277 11.55 21.44 2.54
N LEU A 278 11.40 22.39 3.47
CA LEU A 278 10.18 22.81 4.19
C LEU A 278 9.34 21.78 4.98
N LEU A 279 9.67 20.48 4.98
CA LEU A 279 8.95 19.42 5.71
C LEU A 279 9.70 18.92 6.95
N LYS A 280 10.78 19.61 7.34
CA LYS A 280 11.64 19.28 8.50
C LYS A 280 11.40 20.19 9.72
N ASN A 281 10.49 21.15 9.62
CA ASN A 281 10.07 21.99 10.73
C ASN A 281 8.72 21.52 11.26
#